data_AF-A0A7X8UPE5-F1
#
_entry.id   AF-A0A7X8UPE5-F1
#
_cell.length_a   1.000
_cell.length_b   1.000
_cell.length_c   1.000
_cell.angle_alpha   90.00
_cell.angle_beta   90.00
_cell.angle_gamma   90.00
#
_symmetry.space_group_name_H-M   'P 1'
#
loop_
_entity.id
_entity.type
_entity.pdbx_description
1 polymer ?
#
loop_
_entity_poly.entity_id
_entity_poly.type
_entity_poly.pdbx_seq_one_letter_code
_entity_poly.pdbx_strand_id
1 'polypeptide(L)' 'MTDEQFAFIQAMNEYKTVNRRPFPTWTEVLDVMKALGYRKVAEPRNID' A
#
# COMPACT_ATOMS: atom_id res chain seq x y z
N MET A 1 7.52 6.03 -13.05
CA MET A 1 7.35 5.74 -11.61
C MET A 1 7.39 7.08 -10.90
N THR A 2 6.31 7.46 -10.22
CA THR A 2 6.28 8.68 -9.39
C THR A 2 6.96 8.44 -8.05
N ASP A 3 7.34 9.50 -7.34
CA ASP A 3 7.92 9.38 -5.98
C ASP A 3 6.98 8.64 -5.03
N GLU A 4 5.69 8.89 -5.16
CA GLU A 4 4.63 8.20 -4.42
C GLU A 4 4.61 6.69 -4.71
N GLN A 5 4.66 6.30 -6.00
CA GLN A 5 4.72 4.90 -6.40
C GLN A 5 5.98 4.22 -5.86
N PHE A 6 7.12 4.91 -5.88
CA PHE A 6 8.38 4.40 -5.35
C PHE A 6 8.30 4.18 -3.83
N ALA A 7 7.80 5.16 -3.07
CA ALA A 7 7.62 5.06 -1.62
C ALA A 7 6.68 3.89 -1.26
N PHE A 8 5.57 3.73 -2.01
CA PHE A 8 4.67 2.60 -1.82
C PHE A 8 5.36 1.25 -2.06
N ILE A 9 6.15 1.13 -3.14
CA ILE A 9 6.91 -0.10 -3.43
C ILE A 9 7.93 -0.40 -2.33
N GLN A 10 8.65 0.61 -1.82
CA GLN A 10 9.59 0.43 -0.71
C GLN A 10 8.89 -0.08 0.56
N ALA A 11 7.77 0.53 0.94
CA ALA A 11 6.98 0.10 2.09
C ALA A 11 6.44 -1.33 1.93
N MET A 12 6.01 -1.71 0.72
CA MET A 12 5.61 -3.08 0.44
C MET A 12 6.77 -4.08 0.55
N ASN A 13 7.96 -3.71 0.10
CA ASN A 13 9.15 -4.56 0.23
C ASN A 13 9.57 -4.75 1.70
N GLU A 14 9.51 -3.68 2.49
CA GLU A 14 9.74 -3.73 3.93
C GLU A 14 8.71 -4.65 4.62
N TYR A 15 7.42 -4.46 4.33
CA TYR A 15 6.35 -5.31 4.88
C TYR A 15 6.58 -6.79 4.58
N LYS A 16 6.88 -7.14 3.31
CA LYS A 16 7.16 -8.52 2.91
C LYS A 16 8.33 -9.13 3.67
N THR A 17 9.38 -8.33 3.89
CA THR A 17 10.63 -8.77 4.53
C THR A 17 10.42 -9.00 6.03
N VAL A 18 9.86 -8.01 6.73
CA VAL A 18 9.62 -8.07 8.18
C VAL A 18 8.65 -9.20 8.54
N ASN A 19 7.61 -9.40 7.74
CA ASN A 19 6.56 -10.38 8.01
C ASN A 19 6.78 -11.75 7.35
N ARG A 20 7.90 -11.94 6.63
CA ARG A 20 8.17 -13.15 5.81
C ARG A 20 6.98 -13.53 4.92
N ARG A 21 6.35 -12.52 4.33
CA ARG A 21 5.09 -12.62 3.58
C ARG A 21 5.32 -12.24 2.12
N PRO A 22 5.85 -13.13 1.26
CA PRO A 22 6.19 -12.78 -0.14
C PRO A 22 4.97 -12.35 -0.96
N PHE A 23 3.80 -12.88 -0.63
CA PHE A 23 2.51 -12.59 -1.27
C PHE A 23 1.50 -12.06 -0.25
N PRO A 24 1.51 -10.75 0.05
CA PRO A 24 0.51 -10.12 0.88
C PRO A 24 -0.89 -10.23 0.25
N THR A 25 -1.90 -10.40 1.09
CA THR A 25 -3.31 -10.25 0.74
C THR A 25 -3.65 -8.79 0.49
N TRP A 26 -4.74 -8.51 -0.24
CA TRP A 26 -5.17 -7.13 -0.47
C TRP A 26 -5.59 -6.40 0.82
N THR A 27 -6.01 -7.13 1.86
CA THR A 27 -6.25 -6.55 3.19
C THR A 27 -4.95 -6.07 3.83
N GLU A 28 -3.88 -6.87 3.76
CA GLU A 28 -2.55 -6.47 4.25
C GLU A 28 -2.00 -5.27 3.46
N VAL A 29 -2.22 -5.22 2.14
CA VAL A 29 -1.85 -4.06 1.31
C VAL A 29 -2.59 -2.80 1.77
N LEU A 30 -3.90 -2.90 2.05
CA LEU A 30 -4.68 -1.78 2.56
C LEU A 30 -4.15 -1.27 3.91
N ASP A 31 -3.66 -2.16 4.77
CA ASP A 31 -3.09 -1.77 6.06
C ASP A 31 -1.73 -1.06 5.89
N VAL A 32 -0.90 -1.49 4.93
CA VAL A 32 0.32 -0.76 4.55
C VAL A 32 -0.02 0.65 4.02
N MET A 33 -1.05 0.78 3.18
CA MET A 33 -1.51 2.10 2.73
C MET A 33 -1.94 2.98 3.91
N LYS A 34 -2.70 2.45 4.87
CA LYS A 34 -3.08 3.23 6.07
C LYS A 34 -1.88 3.66 6.91
N ALA A 35 -0.84 2.81 7.00
CA ALA A 35 0.40 3.11 7.72
C ALA A 35 1.23 4.20 7.04
N LEU A 36 1.21 4.24 5.70
CA LEU A 36 1.79 5.33 4.91
C LEU A 36 1.02 6.66 5.03
N GLY A 37 -0.10 6.68 5.76
CA GLY A 37 -0.89 7.88 6.00
C GLY A 37 -2.04 8.08 5.00
N TYR A 38 -2.28 7.15 4.08
CA TYR A 38 -3.44 7.23 3.20
C TYR A 38 -4.75 7.19 4.02
N ARG A 39 -5.70 8.03 3.60
CA ARG A 39 -7.04 8.15 4.20
C ARG A 39 -8.07 8.24 3.09
N LYS A 40 -9.21 7.57 3.27
CA LYS A 40 -10.38 7.76 2.40
C LYS A 40 -11.03 9.09 2.77
N VAL A 41 -10.79 10.11 1.97
CA VAL A 41 -11.31 11.48 2.19
C VAL A 41 -12.37 11.90 1.17
N ALA A 42 -12.61 11.07 0.16
CA ALA A 42 -13.55 11.35 -0.93
C ALA A 42 -14.49 10.17 -1.14
N GLU A 43 -15.63 10.46 -1.78
CA GLU A 43 -16.54 9.43 -2.28
C GLU A 43 -15.89 8.59 -3.38
N PRO A 44 -16.29 7.32 -3.54
CA PRO A 44 -15.80 6.47 -4.62
C PRO A 44 -15.99 7.13 -5.99
N ARG A 45 -14.96 7.03 -6.83
CA ARG A 45 -15.03 7.35 -8.26
C ARG A 45 -14.89 6.05 -9.05
N ASN A 46 -15.49 6.03 -10.22
CA ASN A 46 -15.23 4.99 -11.22
C ASN A 46 -13.72 4.89 -11.52
N ILE A 47 -13.25 3.66 -11.74
CA ILE A 47 -11.83 3.33 -11.93
C ILE A 47 -11.40 3.52 -13.39
N ASP A 48 -12.37 3.64 -14.27
CA ASP A 48 -12.31 3.90 -15.72
C ASP A 48 -11.70 5.26 -16.09
#